data_AF-A0A0X8CFZ7-F1
#
_entry.id   AF-A0A0X8CFZ7-F1
#
_cell.length_a   1.000
_cell.length_b   1.000
_cell.length_c   1.000
_cell.angle_alpha   90.00
_cell.angle_beta   90.00
_cell.angle_gamma   90.00
#
_symmetry.space_group_name_H-M   'P 1'
#
loop_
_entity.id
_entity.type
_entity.pdbx_description
1 polymer ?
#
loop_
_entity_poly.entity_id
_entity_poly.type
_entity_poly.pdbx_seq_one_letter_code
_entity_poly.pdbx_strand_id
1 'polypeptide(L)'
;MTVKALIASFTQQEDLNFLLTNRIPRAALTRFMGWFSKIENPFVRDFSIALWKLFSDLDLSEARKTHFRSLHDCFTRELKPGLRPFDPDPSVVASPSDGIVGAHGKIADTELFQVKGAPYSLLDLLGDSALVDQHRNGSFVTLRLTSSMYHRFHAPFDAHIERVTLIHGDVWNVNPIALKRVERLFCKNERAVIRTHLSSGEAVTLVPVAAILVASIRLHFLDMVLNAQTRGPVNFPCDVDVTKGEELGWFEHGSTIIILAPGDFTFCDGIAEGTRIRAGQALLKRN
;
A
#
# COMPACT_ATOMS: atom_id res chain seq x y z
N MET A 1 13.21 -1.89 33.55
CA MET A 1 12.50 -1.58 32.29
C MET A 1 13.46 -1.75 31.14
N THR A 2 13.14 -2.57 30.14
CA THR A 2 14.00 -2.79 28.97
C THR A 2 14.05 -1.53 28.10
N VAL A 3 15.18 -1.26 27.45
CA VAL A 3 15.33 -0.15 26.49
C VAL A 3 14.19 -0.16 25.46
N LYS A 4 13.79 -1.36 24.98
CA LYS A 4 12.62 -1.57 24.12
C LYS A 4 11.29 -1.06 24.71
N ALA A 5 11.05 -1.27 26.00
CA ALA A 5 9.83 -0.80 26.68
C ALA A 5 9.84 0.72 26.86
N LEU A 6 11.02 1.31 27.10
CA LEU A 6 11.18 2.75 27.24
C LEU A 6 10.98 3.48 25.90
N ILE A 7 11.51 2.91 24.82
CA ILE A 7 11.26 3.45 23.47
C ILE A 7 9.80 3.24 23.07
N ALA A 8 9.22 2.07 23.34
CA ALA A 8 7.80 1.83 23.08
C ALA A 8 6.93 2.89 23.77
N SER A 9 7.23 3.22 25.04
CA SER A 9 6.58 4.30 25.80
C SER A 9 6.78 5.68 25.16
N PHE A 10 7.98 6.00 24.67
CA PHE A 10 8.25 7.27 23.99
C PHE A 10 7.53 7.37 22.65
N THR A 11 7.46 6.26 21.89
CA THR A 11 6.71 6.14 20.64
C THR A 11 5.20 6.03 20.84
N GLN A 12 4.70 6.01 22.07
CA GLN A 12 3.26 6.06 22.38
C GLN A 12 2.77 7.46 22.76
N GLN A 13 3.64 8.49 22.77
CA GLN A 13 3.17 9.88 22.83
C GLN A 13 2.59 10.28 21.47
N GLU A 14 1.31 9.99 21.28
CA GLU A 14 0.59 10.15 20.01
C GLU A 14 0.67 11.59 19.46
N ASP A 15 0.60 12.58 20.34
CA ASP A 15 0.70 14.01 20.00
C ASP A 15 2.12 14.43 19.57
N LEU A 16 3.15 13.94 20.27
CA LEU A 16 4.53 14.27 19.96
C LEU A 16 4.93 13.63 18.62
N ASN A 17 4.54 12.37 18.38
CA ASN A 17 4.77 11.70 17.11
C ASN A 17 4.04 12.40 15.95
N PHE A 18 2.81 12.84 16.17
CA PHE A 18 2.05 13.58 15.17
C PHE A 18 2.71 14.92 14.84
N LEU A 19 3.12 15.68 15.87
CA LEU A 19 3.79 16.98 15.70
C LEU A 19 5.17 16.85 15.05
N LEU A 20 5.97 15.89 15.48
CA LEU A 20 7.28 15.59 14.90
C LEU A 20 7.14 15.17 13.44
N THR A 21 6.20 14.27 13.11
CA THR A 21 6.06 13.81 11.72
C THR A 21 5.42 14.85 10.78
N ASN A 22 4.57 15.76 11.29
CA ASN A 22 3.89 16.76 10.46
C ASN A 22 4.60 18.10 10.28
N ARG A 23 5.60 18.43 11.11
CA ARG A 23 6.38 19.68 10.95
C ARG A 23 7.73 19.49 10.26
N ILE A 24 8.08 18.26 9.91
CA ILE A 24 9.30 17.98 9.13
C ILE A 24 9.04 18.33 7.66
N PRO A 25 10.05 18.87 6.93
CA PRO A 25 9.97 18.99 5.47
C PRO A 25 9.90 17.60 4.82
N ARG A 26 8.69 17.03 4.73
CA ARG A 26 8.43 15.64 4.33
C ARG A 26 9.07 15.26 3.00
N ALA A 27 9.01 16.16 2.02
CA ALA A 27 9.64 15.96 0.71
C ALA A 27 11.17 15.86 0.82
N ALA A 28 11.81 16.72 1.63
CA ALA A 28 13.25 16.66 1.83
C ALA A 28 13.67 15.39 2.58
N LEU A 29 12.92 15.01 3.62
CA LEU A 29 13.18 13.78 4.37
C LEU A 29 13.00 12.54 3.48
N THR A 30 11.96 12.51 2.65
CA THR A 30 11.69 11.41 1.71
C THR A 30 12.82 11.28 0.67
N ARG A 31 13.32 12.41 0.14
CA ARG A 31 14.47 12.41 -0.77
C ARG A 31 15.74 11.93 -0.10
N PHE A 32 16.00 12.40 1.12
CA PHE A 32 17.15 11.97 1.91
C PHE A 32 17.11 10.46 2.17
N MET A 33 15.97 9.94 2.62
CA MET A 33 15.82 8.51 2.89
C MET A 33 15.87 7.66 1.63
N GLY A 34 15.34 8.14 0.50
CA GLY A 34 15.49 7.50 -0.81
C GLY A 34 16.95 7.35 -1.25
N TRP A 35 17.78 8.36 -0.99
CA TRP A 35 19.22 8.28 -1.22
C TRP A 35 19.94 7.39 -0.19
N PHE A 36 19.72 7.65 1.11
CA PHE A 36 20.39 6.97 2.21
C PHE A 36 20.14 5.46 2.21
N SER A 37 18.88 5.06 1.99
CA SER A 37 18.50 3.64 2.01
C SER A 37 19.18 2.83 0.90
N LYS A 38 19.62 3.47 -0.19
CA LYS A 38 20.28 2.84 -1.35
C LYS A 38 21.80 2.74 -1.20
N ILE A 39 22.39 3.25 -0.11
CA ILE A 39 23.83 3.14 0.15
C ILE A 39 24.21 1.66 0.37
N GLU A 40 25.15 1.15 -0.44
CA GLU A 40 25.61 -0.26 -0.38
C GLU A 40 26.84 -0.48 0.53
N ASN A 41 27.22 0.53 1.32
CA ASN A 41 28.30 0.38 2.30
C ASN A 41 27.88 -0.59 3.42
N PRO A 42 28.66 -1.66 3.70
CA PRO A 42 28.29 -2.67 4.69
C PRO A 42 28.02 -2.12 6.10
N PHE A 43 28.81 -1.14 6.57
CA PHE A 43 28.62 -0.54 7.89
C PHE A 43 27.32 0.25 7.98
N VAL A 44 27.01 1.05 6.94
CA VAL A 44 25.75 1.81 6.86
C VAL A 44 24.56 0.86 6.79
N ARG A 45 24.64 -0.17 5.94
CA ARG A 45 23.62 -1.21 5.79
C ARG A 45 23.35 -1.93 7.12
N ASP A 46 24.38 -2.51 7.72
CA ASP A 46 24.24 -3.38 8.90
C ASP A 46 23.76 -2.58 10.10
N PHE A 47 24.29 -1.37 10.30
CA PHE A 47 23.81 -0.46 11.33
C PHE A 47 22.35 -0.08 11.11
N SER A 48 21.96 0.28 9.88
CA SER A 48 20.58 0.69 9.57
C SER A 48 19.58 -0.47 9.77
N ILE A 49 19.91 -1.67 9.31
CA ILE A 49 19.06 -2.86 9.48
C ILE A 49 18.99 -3.24 10.97
N ALA A 50 20.10 -3.18 11.70
CA ALA A 50 20.11 -3.44 13.14
C ALA A 50 19.24 -2.43 13.89
N LEU A 51 19.38 -1.14 13.57
CA LEU A 51 18.57 -0.07 14.14
C LEU A 51 17.08 -0.29 13.87
N TRP A 52 16.72 -0.63 12.63
CA TRP A 52 15.34 -0.93 12.27
C TRP A 52 14.77 -2.09 13.09
N LYS A 53 15.51 -3.20 13.25
CA LYS A 53 15.13 -4.34 14.11
C LYS A 53 14.99 -4.00 15.60
N LEU A 54 15.63 -2.94 16.09
CA LEU A 54 15.52 -2.53 17.49
C LEU A 54 14.14 -1.90 17.80
N PHE A 55 13.53 -1.22 16.83
CA PHE A 55 12.28 -0.48 17.00
C PHE A 55 11.09 -1.04 16.20
N SER A 56 11.26 -2.17 15.52
CA SER A 56 10.22 -2.81 14.72
C SER A 56 10.14 -4.31 15.00
N ASP A 57 9.05 -4.93 14.55
CA ASP A 57 8.84 -6.38 14.52
C ASP A 57 9.36 -7.01 13.21
N LEU A 58 10.41 -6.44 12.60
CA LEU A 58 10.99 -6.93 11.36
C LEU A 58 11.47 -8.38 11.49
N ASP A 59 10.74 -9.27 10.82
CA ASP A 59 11.15 -10.64 10.58
C ASP A 59 11.70 -10.82 9.15
N LEU A 60 12.90 -11.41 9.08
CA LEU A 60 13.62 -11.73 7.85
C LEU A 60 13.71 -13.25 7.61
N SER A 61 13.09 -14.07 8.47
CA SER A 61 13.10 -15.54 8.35
C SER A 61 12.41 -16.02 7.05
N GLU A 62 11.41 -15.26 6.58
CA GLU A 62 10.66 -15.53 5.36
C GLU A 62 11.33 -14.97 4.09
N ALA A 63 12.39 -14.17 4.22
CA ALA A 63 13.06 -13.56 3.07
C ALA A 63 13.74 -14.61 2.19
N ARG A 64 13.68 -14.43 0.86
CA ARG A 64 14.31 -15.32 -0.13
C ARG A 64 15.82 -15.39 0.04
N LYS A 65 16.44 -14.26 0.41
CA LYS A 65 17.89 -14.13 0.64
C LYS A 65 18.16 -13.65 2.06
N THR A 66 19.34 -14.00 2.57
CA THR A 66 19.80 -13.64 3.91
C THR A 66 20.81 -12.49 3.90
N HIS A 67 21.41 -12.20 2.76
CA HIS A 67 22.33 -11.08 2.57
C HIS A 67 21.68 -9.97 1.75
N PHE A 68 21.76 -8.74 2.24
CA PHE A 68 21.23 -7.55 1.58
C PHE A 68 22.37 -6.63 1.18
N ARG A 69 22.21 -5.91 0.07
CA ARG A 69 23.19 -4.91 -0.40
C ARG A 69 23.05 -3.60 0.35
N SER A 70 21.82 -3.21 0.67
CA SER A 70 21.47 -1.94 1.30
C SER A 70 20.22 -2.07 2.18
N LEU A 71 19.86 -1.00 2.90
CA LEU A 71 18.60 -0.95 3.66
C LEU A 71 17.39 -1.08 2.71
N HIS A 72 17.47 -0.42 1.56
CA HIS A 72 16.44 -0.47 0.54
C HIS A 72 16.25 -1.89 0.00
N ASP A 73 17.34 -2.60 -0.28
CA ASP A 73 17.31 -4.00 -0.72
C ASP A 73 16.71 -4.95 0.33
N CYS A 74 16.88 -4.65 1.63
CA CYS A 74 16.21 -5.35 2.72
C CYS A 74 14.72 -5.00 2.81
N PHE A 75 14.37 -3.75 2.53
CA PHE A 75 12.98 -3.29 2.57
C PHE A 75 12.14 -3.94 1.48
N THR A 76 12.64 -3.93 0.23
CA THR A 76 11.98 -4.48 -0.96
C THR A 76 12.26 -5.97 -1.17
N ARG A 77 12.61 -6.68 -0.09
CA ARG A 77 12.94 -8.11 -0.10
C ARG A 77 11.82 -8.95 -0.73
N GLU A 78 12.23 -9.97 -1.47
CA GLU A 78 11.35 -11.06 -1.89
C GLU A 78 11.14 -12.05 -0.75
N LEU A 79 9.98 -12.70 -0.72
CA LEU A 79 9.73 -13.84 0.14
C LEU A 79 10.17 -15.13 -0.53
N LYS A 80 10.40 -16.18 0.28
CA LYS A 80 10.63 -17.53 -0.26
C LYS A 80 9.40 -17.98 -1.07
N PRO A 81 9.61 -18.69 -2.20
CA PRO A 81 8.50 -19.20 -3.01
C PRO A 81 7.51 -20.03 -2.19
N GLY A 82 6.22 -19.88 -2.48
CA GLY A 82 5.15 -20.67 -1.84
C GLY A 82 4.70 -20.19 -0.45
N LEU A 83 5.33 -19.17 0.15
CA LEU A 83 4.92 -18.66 1.47
C LEU A 83 3.61 -17.86 1.49
N ARG A 84 3.12 -17.46 0.31
CA ARG A 84 1.88 -16.72 0.11
C ARG A 84 1.07 -17.39 -1.00
N PRO A 85 0.43 -18.55 -0.72
CA PRO A 85 -0.45 -19.17 -1.69
C PRO A 85 -1.67 -18.27 -1.90
N PHE A 86 -1.98 -17.97 -3.16
CA PHE A 86 -3.18 -17.23 -3.53
C PHE A 86 -4.38 -18.17 -3.54
N ASP A 87 -5.51 -17.67 -3.05
CA ASP A 87 -6.79 -18.38 -3.13
C ASP A 87 -7.07 -18.76 -4.59
N PRO A 88 -7.24 -20.06 -4.92
CA PRO A 88 -7.38 -20.50 -6.31
C PRO A 88 -8.78 -20.22 -6.89
N ASP A 89 -9.77 -19.83 -6.09
CA ASP A 89 -11.12 -19.56 -6.56
C ASP A 89 -11.14 -18.31 -7.47
N PRO A 90 -11.53 -18.42 -8.75
CA PRO A 90 -11.58 -17.28 -9.67
C PRO A 90 -12.66 -16.25 -9.29
N SER A 91 -13.62 -16.61 -8.44
CA SER A 91 -14.63 -15.67 -7.91
C SER A 91 -14.11 -14.83 -6.75
N VAL A 92 -12.93 -15.14 -6.21
CA VAL A 92 -12.35 -14.47 -5.04
C VAL A 92 -11.35 -13.41 -5.48
N VAL A 93 -11.49 -12.19 -4.97
CA VAL A 93 -10.44 -11.18 -4.95
C VAL A 93 -9.58 -11.43 -3.72
N ALA A 94 -8.34 -11.82 -3.92
CA ALA A 94 -7.38 -12.06 -2.85
C ALA A 94 -6.73 -10.76 -2.36
N SER A 95 -6.07 -10.81 -1.21
CA SER A 95 -5.26 -9.70 -0.72
C SER A 95 -4.04 -9.53 -1.62
N PRO A 96 -3.81 -8.34 -2.22
CA PRO A 96 -2.65 -8.11 -3.08
C PRO A 96 -1.35 -8.05 -2.28
N SER A 97 -1.40 -7.85 -0.96
CA SER A 97 -0.22 -7.67 -0.12
C SER A 97 -0.43 -8.19 1.30
N ASP A 98 0.66 -8.32 2.05
CA ASP A 98 0.57 -8.42 3.50
C ASP A 98 0.18 -7.06 4.07
N GLY A 99 -0.76 -7.02 5.02
CA GLY A 99 -1.20 -5.77 5.59
C GLY A 99 -2.09 -5.93 6.81
N ILE A 100 -2.58 -4.80 7.29
CA ILE A 100 -3.63 -4.72 8.30
C ILE A 100 -4.84 -4.08 7.64
N VAL A 101 -6.01 -4.69 7.79
CA VAL A 101 -7.27 -4.09 7.34
C VAL A 101 -7.49 -2.79 8.14
N GLY A 102 -7.33 -1.66 7.47
CA GLY A 102 -7.49 -0.34 8.07
C GLY A 102 -8.95 0.10 8.14
N ALA A 103 -9.67 -0.10 7.04
CA ALA A 103 -11.09 0.15 6.88
C ALA A 103 -11.64 -0.74 5.77
N HIS A 104 -12.92 -1.08 5.84
CA HIS A 104 -13.63 -1.78 4.76
C HIS A 104 -15.11 -1.49 4.85
N GLY A 105 -15.84 -1.61 3.75
CA GLY A 105 -17.29 -1.43 3.74
C GLY A 105 -17.88 -1.27 2.36
N LYS A 106 -19.19 -1.06 2.32
CA LYS A 106 -19.86 -0.62 1.10
C LYS A 106 -19.60 0.87 0.90
N ILE A 107 -19.43 1.24 -0.36
CA ILE A 107 -19.40 2.63 -0.81
C ILE A 107 -20.86 3.09 -0.84
N ALA A 108 -21.16 4.21 -0.19
CA ALA A 108 -22.51 4.77 -0.17
C ALA A 108 -22.61 5.83 -1.27
N ASP A 109 -23.30 5.53 -2.35
CA ASP A 109 -23.23 6.30 -3.60
C ASP A 109 -21.77 6.39 -4.08
N THR A 110 -21.11 7.52 -3.84
CA THR A 110 -19.70 7.78 -4.19
C THR A 110 -18.83 8.02 -2.97
N GLU A 111 -19.37 7.88 -1.76
CA GLU A 111 -18.66 8.13 -0.52
C GLU A 111 -18.19 6.84 0.15
N LEU A 112 -16.95 6.87 0.61
CA LEU A 112 -16.31 5.86 1.44
C LEU A 112 -15.59 6.55 2.60
N PHE A 113 -14.90 5.79 3.44
CA PHE A 113 -14.29 6.37 4.64
C PHE A 113 -12.88 5.86 4.91
N GLN A 114 -12.06 6.76 5.46
CA GLN A 114 -10.67 6.50 5.81
C GLN A 114 -10.57 5.72 7.12
N VAL A 115 -11.36 6.19 8.08
CA VAL A 115 -11.73 5.57 9.35
C VAL A 115 -13.18 5.95 9.60
N LYS A 116 -13.88 5.20 10.46
CA LYS A 116 -15.28 5.54 10.79
C LYS A 116 -15.40 7.00 11.24
N GLY A 117 -16.31 7.74 10.59
CA GLY A 117 -16.51 9.17 10.82
C GLY A 117 -15.63 10.12 10.00
N ALA A 118 -14.75 9.62 9.14
CA ALA A 118 -13.90 10.43 8.26
C ALA A 118 -14.16 10.08 6.77
N PRO A 119 -15.26 10.60 6.18
CA PRO A 119 -15.64 10.30 4.80
C PRO A 119 -14.76 11.02 3.77
N TYR A 120 -14.65 10.43 2.59
CA TYR A 120 -14.07 11.04 1.39
C TYR A 120 -14.77 10.48 0.15
N SER A 121 -14.67 11.19 -0.98
CA SER A 121 -15.34 10.78 -2.22
C SER A 121 -14.46 9.90 -3.10
N LEU A 122 -15.08 9.03 -3.90
CA LEU A 122 -14.42 8.30 -4.97
C LEU A 122 -13.76 9.24 -5.97
N LEU A 123 -14.38 10.39 -6.27
CA LEU A 123 -13.81 11.36 -7.21
C LEU A 123 -12.50 11.94 -6.68
N ASP A 124 -12.44 12.31 -5.40
CA ASP A 124 -11.22 12.80 -4.76
C ASP A 124 -10.12 11.73 -4.73
N LEU A 125 -10.48 10.45 -4.68
CA LEU A 125 -9.54 9.33 -4.71
C LEU A 125 -9.09 8.99 -6.13
N LEU A 126 -10.00 8.92 -7.10
CA LEU A 126 -9.75 8.34 -8.42
C LEU A 126 -9.40 9.37 -9.50
N GLY A 127 -9.89 10.61 -9.36
CA GLY A 127 -9.70 11.66 -10.37
C GLY A 127 -10.37 11.40 -11.72
N ASP A 128 -11.21 10.36 -11.84
CA ASP A 128 -11.88 9.94 -13.09
C ASP A 128 -13.35 9.62 -12.81
N SER A 129 -14.26 10.41 -13.38
CA SER A 129 -15.70 10.25 -13.22
C SER A 129 -16.25 8.95 -13.82
N ALA A 130 -15.68 8.47 -14.92
CA ALA A 130 -16.13 7.22 -15.53
C ALA A 130 -15.79 6.02 -14.65
N LEU A 131 -14.61 6.05 -14.01
CA LEU A 131 -14.23 5.03 -13.03
C LEU A 131 -15.03 5.14 -11.73
N VAL A 132 -15.41 6.36 -11.30
CA VAL A 132 -16.31 6.57 -10.17
C VAL A 132 -17.63 5.83 -10.38
N ASP A 133 -18.23 5.93 -11.56
CA ASP A 133 -19.51 5.27 -11.84
C ASP A 133 -19.41 3.74 -11.83
N GLN A 134 -18.25 3.18 -12.20
CA GLN A 134 -18.01 1.73 -12.14
C GLN A 134 -17.91 1.19 -10.70
N HIS A 135 -17.54 2.04 -9.74
CA HIS A 135 -17.42 1.69 -8.32
C HIS A 135 -18.53 2.27 -7.44
N ARG A 136 -19.49 3.00 -8.02
CA ARG A 136 -20.62 3.57 -7.30
C ARG A 136 -21.42 2.44 -6.64
N ASN A 137 -21.73 2.60 -5.34
CA ASN A 137 -22.37 1.56 -4.52
C ASN A 137 -21.59 0.23 -4.46
N GLY A 138 -20.29 0.26 -4.75
CA GLY A 138 -19.40 -0.88 -4.67
C GLY A 138 -18.95 -1.24 -3.25
N SER A 139 -17.84 -1.95 -3.16
CA SER A 139 -17.18 -2.33 -1.92
C SER A 139 -15.74 -1.85 -1.92
N PHE A 140 -15.22 -1.51 -0.75
CA PHE A 140 -13.81 -1.15 -0.60
C PHE A 140 -13.14 -1.92 0.55
N VAL A 141 -11.84 -2.16 0.39
CA VAL A 141 -10.93 -2.64 1.45
C VAL A 141 -9.67 -1.80 1.43
N THR A 142 -9.31 -1.22 2.56
CA THR A 142 -8.08 -0.46 2.75
C THR A 142 -7.07 -1.30 3.53
N LEU A 143 -5.97 -1.66 2.90
CA LEU A 143 -4.86 -2.39 3.52
C LEU A 143 -3.72 -1.45 3.85
N ARG A 144 -3.34 -1.39 5.12
CA ARG A 144 -2.20 -0.60 5.60
C ARG A 144 -1.00 -1.50 5.83
N LEU A 145 0.12 -1.15 5.24
CA LEU A 145 1.39 -1.84 5.41
C LEU A 145 2.23 -1.12 6.48
N THR A 146 2.72 -1.85 7.46
CA THR A 146 3.71 -1.32 8.43
C THR A 146 5.11 -1.48 7.87
N SER A 147 6.07 -0.68 8.32
CA SER A 147 7.44 -0.70 7.75
C SER A 147 8.07 -2.10 7.75
N SER A 148 7.80 -2.94 8.75
CA SER A 148 8.30 -4.32 8.88
C SER A 148 7.77 -5.34 7.86
N MET A 149 6.60 -5.07 7.27
CA MET A 149 5.87 -6.03 6.44
C MET A 149 6.55 -6.24 5.08
N TYR A 150 5.99 -7.18 4.31
CA TYR A 150 6.33 -7.39 2.91
C TYR A 150 5.67 -6.30 2.05
N HIS A 151 6.46 -5.54 1.28
CA HIS A 151 6.01 -4.34 0.55
C HIS A 151 5.89 -4.50 -0.95
N ARG A 152 6.06 -5.73 -1.45
CA ARG A 152 5.66 -6.05 -2.80
C ARG A 152 4.19 -6.47 -2.80
N PHE A 153 3.53 -6.19 -3.91
CA PHE A 153 2.13 -6.49 -4.07
C PHE A 153 1.87 -7.15 -5.42
N HIS A 154 0.80 -7.92 -5.44
CA HIS A 154 0.51 -8.92 -6.44
C HIS A 154 -0.90 -8.72 -7.00
N ALA A 155 -1.16 -9.32 -8.16
CA ALA A 155 -2.45 -9.34 -8.79
C ALA A 155 -3.43 -10.10 -7.88
N PRO A 156 -4.49 -9.46 -7.39
CA PRO A 156 -5.45 -10.11 -6.50
C PRO A 156 -6.46 -11.02 -7.23
N PHE A 157 -6.49 -10.98 -8.56
CA PHE A 157 -7.32 -11.79 -9.47
C PHE A 157 -6.68 -11.79 -10.87
N ASP A 158 -7.17 -12.67 -11.75
CA ASP A 158 -6.81 -12.66 -13.18
C ASP A 158 -7.43 -11.41 -13.83
N ALA A 159 -6.61 -10.58 -14.45
CA ALA A 159 -7.03 -9.25 -14.88
C ALA A 159 -6.33 -8.77 -16.14
N HIS A 160 -6.99 -7.86 -16.84
CA HIS A 160 -6.37 -6.98 -17.81
C HIS A 160 -6.12 -5.59 -17.19
N ILE A 161 -4.89 -5.10 -17.23
CA ILE A 161 -4.50 -3.76 -16.77
C ILE A 161 -4.53 -2.80 -17.96
N GLU A 162 -5.55 -1.94 -18.01
CA GLU A 162 -5.78 -0.98 -19.11
C GLU A 162 -4.98 0.32 -18.93
N ARG A 163 -4.81 0.75 -17.67
CA ARG A 163 -4.26 2.09 -17.38
C ARG A 163 -3.72 2.18 -15.97
N VAL A 164 -2.64 2.93 -15.83
CA VAL A 164 -2.21 3.51 -14.56
C VAL A 164 -2.32 5.02 -14.61
N THR A 165 -2.98 5.62 -13.62
CA THR A 165 -3.01 7.07 -13.45
C THR A 165 -2.27 7.45 -12.18
N LEU A 166 -1.16 8.17 -12.31
CA LEU A 166 -0.45 8.80 -11.21
C LEU A 166 -1.19 10.08 -10.80
N ILE A 167 -1.58 10.19 -9.55
CA ILE A 167 -2.12 11.43 -8.98
C ILE A 167 -1.08 11.96 -8.00
N HIS A 168 -0.51 13.12 -8.34
CA HIS A 168 0.46 13.77 -7.47
C HIS A 168 -0.21 14.30 -6.20
N GLY A 169 0.56 14.26 -5.12
CA GLY A 169 0.13 14.74 -3.81
C GLY A 169 1.32 14.89 -2.87
N ASP A 170 1.01 15.08 -1.59
CA ASP A 170 1.98 15.03 -0.51
C ASP A 170 2.25 13.55 -0.14
N VAL A 171 2.98 13.31 0.94
CA VAL A 171 3.37 11.97 1.41
C VAL A 171 3.14 11.89 2.91
N TRP A 172 1.92 12.19 3.35
CA TRP A 172 1.54 12.11 4.76
C TRP A 172 1.75 10.69 5.29
N ASN A 173 2.10 10.59 6.59
CA ASN A 173 2.22 9.30 7.26
C ASN A 173 0.83 8.66 7.39
N VAL A 174 0.70 7.39 7.03
CA VAL A 174 -0.57 6.62 7.08
C VAL A 174 -0.76 5.86 8.40
N ASN A 175 -0.10 6.28 9.48
CA ASN A 175 -0.29 5.67 10.79
C ASN A 175 -1.71 5.95 11.35
N PRO A 176 -2.22 5.12 12.28
CA PRO A 176 -3.58 5.27 12.79
C PRO A 176 -3.91 6.66 13.37
N ILE A 177 -2.93 7.34 13.96
CA ILE A 177 -3.11 8.67 14.55
C ILE A 177 -3.32 9.72 13.46
N ALA A 178 -2.49 9.70 12.42
CA ALA A 178 -2.62 10.59 11.27
C ALA A 178 -3.93 10.34 10.52
N LEU A 179 -4.33 9.07 10.37
CA LEU A 179 -5.62 8.70 9.76
C LEU A 179 -6.84 9.23 10.54
N LYS A 180 -6.71 9.47 11.85
CA LYS A 180 -7.80 10.08 12.65
C LYS A 180 -7.82 11.61 12.58
N ARG A 181 -6.69 12.25 12.28
CA ARG A 181 -6.52 13.71 12.40
C ARG A 181 -6.46 14.43 11.07
N VAL A 182 -5.96 13.77 10.03
CA VAL A 182 -5.82 14.35 8.69
C VAL A 182 -6.98 13.87 7.85
N GLU A 183 -7.93 14.76 7.63
CA GLU A 183 -9.07 14.51 6.75
C GLU A 183 -8.59 14.20 5.33
N ARG A 184 -9.22 13.22 4.69
CA ARG A 184 -8.97 12.83 3.30
C ARG A 184 -7.48 12.58 3.01
N LEU A 185 -6.75 11.97 3.95
CA LEU A 185 -5.30 11.75 3.86
C LEU A 185 -4.94 10.99 2.57
N PHE A 186 -5.67 9.93 2.25
CA PHE A 186 -5.40 9.15 1.04
C PHE A 186 -5.54 9.97 -0.24
N CYS A 187 -6.48 10.91 -0.30
CA CYS A 187 -6.69 11.81 -1.44
C CYS A 187 -5.62 12.92 -1.52
N LYS A 188 -5.01 13.28 -0.38
CA LYS A 188 -3.90 14.24 -0.30
C LYS A 188 -2.56 13.62 -0.66
N ASN A 189 -2.44 12.31 -0.52
CA ASN A 189 -1.20 11.61 -0.83
C ASN A 189 -1.05 11.32 -2.32
N GLU A 190 0.21 11.30 -2.75
CA GLU A 190 0.59 10.73 -4.02
C GLU A 190 0.17 9.26 -4.09
N ARG A 191 -0.40 8.87 -5.23
CA ARG A 191 -0.94 7.52 -5.43
C ARG A 191 -1.01 7.17 -6.89
N ALA A 192 -0.98 5.88 -7.17
CA ALA A 192 -1.26 5.33 -8.49
C ALA A 192 -2.64 4.67 -8.47
N VAL A 193 -3.48 5.00 -9.45
CA VAL A 193 -4.76 4.32 -9.71
C VAL A 193 -4.50 3.31 -10.81
N ILE A 194 -4.49 2.02 -10.45
CA ILE A 194 -4.31 0.91 -11.39
C ILE A 194 -5.70 0.41 -11.75
N ARG A 195 -6.14 0.75 -12.95
CA ARG A 195 -7.43 0.34 -13.48
C ARG A 195 -7.30 -1.02 -14.14
N THR A 196 -8.12 -1.95 -13.69
CA THR A 196 -8.13 -3.31 -14.22
C THR A 196 -9.55 -3.77 -14.53
N HIS A 197 -9.66 -4.71 -15.47
CA HIS A 197 -10.90 -5.38 -15.83
C HIS A 197 -10.74 -6.88 -15.66
N LEU A 198 -11.76 -7.51 -15.07
CA LEU A 198 -11.89 -8.97 -15.09
C LEU A 198 -12.21 -9.44 -16.51
N SER A 199 -12.01 -10.73 -16.78
CA SER A 199 -12.44 -11.35 -18.04
C SER A 199 -13.95 -11.23 -18.29
N SER A 200 -14.75 -11.06 -17.23
CA SER A 200 -16.19 -10.80 -17.28
C SER A 200 -16.57 -9.32 -17.45
N GLY A 201 -15.58 -8.41 -17.46
CA GLY A 201 -15.74 -6.99 -17.76
C GLY A 201 -15.83 -6.05 -16.56
N GLU A 202 -16.11 -6.56 -15.36
CA GLU A 202 -16.18 -5.78 -14.12
C GLU A 202 -14.85 -5.09 -13.83
N ALA A 203 -14.93 -3.83 -13.41
CA ALA A 203 -13.75 -3.08 -13.02
C ALA A 203 -13.42 -3.34 -11.56
N VAL A 204 -12.23 -3.85 -11.29
CA VAL A 204 -11.68 -3.90 -9.94
C VAL A 204 -10.42 -3.02 -9.94
N THR A 205 -10.29 -2.14 -8.97
CA THR A 205 -9.26 -1.08 -9.01
C THR A 205 -8.38 -1.17 -7.78
N LEU A 206 -7.07 -1.12 -8.02
CA LEU A 206 -6.07 -1.00 -6.97
C LEU A 206 -5.59 0.45 -6.91
N VAL A 207 -5.59 1.02 -5.71
CA VAL A 207 -5.04 2.34 -5.46
C VAL A 207 -3.89 2.25 -4.45
N PRO A 208 -2.68 1.91 -4.92
CA PRO A 208 -1.44 2.11 -4.16
C PRO A 208 -1.26 3.59 -3.77
N VAL A 209 -1.28 3.87 -2.47
CA VAL A 209 -1.07 5.20 -1.88
C VAL A 209 0.30 5.23 -1.22
N ALA A 210 1.14 6.16 -1.66
CA ALA A 210 2.47 6.36 -1.11
C ALA A 210 2.40 7.04 0.27
N ALA A 211 3.41 6.83 1.12
CA ALA A 211 3.55 7.54 2.39
C ALA A 211 5.01 7.98 2.62
N ILE A 212 5.23 8.76 3.68
CA ILE A 212 6.52 9.36 4.02
C ILE A 212 7.70 8.36 4.05
N LEU A 213 8.91 8.88 3.80
CA LEU A 213 10.25 8.26 3.86
C LEU A 213 10.70 7.66 2.54
N VAL A 214 9.94 6.79 1.89
CA VAL A 214 10.23 6.42 0.49
C VAL A 214 8.90 6.22 -0.23
N ALA A 215 8.39 7.36 -0.70
CA ALA A 215 7.12 7.49 -1.40
C ALA A 215 7.32 7.21 -2.89
N SER A 216 7.65 5.97 -3.22
CA SER A 216 7.79 5.56 -4.62
C SER A 216 7.16 4.20 -4.86
N ILE A 217 6.53 4.09 -6.02
CA ILE A 217 5.82 2.91 -6.50
C ILE A 217 6.54 2.44 -7.75
N ARG A 218 7.06 1.22 -7.72
CA ARG A 218 7.55 0.52 -8.90
C ARG A 218 6.48 -0.45 -9.37
N LEU A 219 6.20 -0.43 -10.67
CA LEU A 219 5.35 -1.42 -11.33
C LEU A 219 6.20 -2.10 -12.40
N HIS A 220 6.14 -3.42 -12.51
CA HIS A 220 6.98 -4.18 -13.45
C HIS A 220 6.68 -3.82 -14.91
N PHE A 221 5.43 -3.48 -15.20
CA PHE A 221 4.95 -3.12 -16.52
C PHE A 221 5.10 -1.62 -16.85
N LEU A 222 5.83 -0.86 -16.02
CA LEU A 222 6.24 0.52 -16.34
C LEU A 222 7.76 0.63 -16.27
N ASP A 223 8.38 1.26 -17.27
CA ASP A 223 9.83 1.42 -17.32
C ASP A 223 10.39 2.42 -16.28
N MET A 224 9.52 3.14 -15.57
CA MET A 224 9.89 4.16 -14.59
C MET A 224 9.46 3.82 -13.16
N VAL A 225 9.97 4.57 -12.21
CA VAL A 225 9.49 4.58 -10.82
C VAL A 225 8.57 5.78 -10.68
N LEU A 226 7.36 5.57 -10.18
CA LEU A 226 6.42 6.64 -9.90
C LEU A 226 6.75 7.25 -8.53
N ASN A 227 7.01 8.55 -8.48
CA ASN A 227 7.31 9.30 -7.26
C ASN A 227 7.04 10.79 -7.44
N ALA A 228 7.22 11.57 -6.36
CA ALA A 228 7.03 13.02 -6.36
C ALA A 228 7.94 13.80 -7.33
N GLN A 229 8.95 13.17 -7.92
CA GLN A 229 9.80 13.77 -8.95
C GLN A 229 9.45 13.31 -10.37
N THR A 230 8.48 12.40 -10.54
CA THR A 230 7.99 11.99 -11.86
C THR A 230 7.49 13.22 -12.61
N ARG A 231 8.07 13.43 -13.79
CA ARG A 231 7.68 14.47 -14.75
C ARG A 231 7.20 13.78 -16.02
N GLY A 232 6.24 14.37 -16.71
CA GLY A 232 5.69 13.82 -17.95
C GLY A 232 4.25 13.35 -17.79
N PRO A 233 3.80 12.34 -18.56
CA PRO A 233 2.42 11.91 -18.52
C PRO A 233 2.08 11.36 -17.14
N VAL A 234 0.93 11.76 -16.63
CA VAL A 234 0.34 11.22 -15.40
C VAL A 234 -0.63 10.07 -15.70
N ASN A 235 -0.96 9.86 -16.97
CA ASN A 235 -1.76 8.75 -17.45
C ASN A 235 -0.89 7.85 -18.31
N PHE A 236 -0.77 6.60 -17.92
CA PHE A 236 0.01 5.57 -18.59
C PHE A 236 -0.98 4.54 -19.14
N PRO A 237 -1.26 4.55 -20.46
CA PRO A 237 -1.96 3.45 -21.11
C PRO A 237 -1.16 2.16 -20.91
N CYS A 238 -1.85 1.08 -20.58
CA CYS A 238 -1.29 -0.25 -20.41
C CYS A 238 -2.09 -1.24 -21.26
N ASP A 239 -1.46 -2.35 -21.60
CA ASP A 239 -2.06 -3.47 -22.34
C ASP A 239 -1.39 -4.74 -21.82
N VAL A 240 -1.74 -5.10 -20.58
CA VAL A 240 -1.04 -6.15 -19.82
C VAL A 240 -2.04 -7.06 -19.12
N ASP A 241 -2.02 -8.33 -19.50
CA ASP A 241 -2.73 -9.37 -18.77
C ASP A 241 -1.87 -9.86 -17.60
N VAL A 242 -2.49 -10.02 -16.44
CA VAL A 242 -1.85 -10.52 -15.22
C VAL A 242 -2.63 -11.70 -14.66
N THR A 243 -1.90 -12.68 -14.12
CA THR A 243 -2.51 -13.84 -13.45
C THR A 243 -2.56 -13.60 -11.95
N LYS A 244 -3.61 -14.08 -11.28
CA LYS A 244 -3.75 -14.02 -9.81
C LYS A 244 -2.49 -14.53 -9.11
N GLY A 245 -1.93 -13.70 -8.23
CA GLY A 245 -0.69 -13.95 -7.50
C GLY A 245 0.59 -13.48 -8.19
N GLU A 246 0.51 -13.06 -9.45
CA GLU A 246 1.64 -12.45 -10.16
C GLU A 246 2.07 -11.15 -9.47
N GLU A 247 3.37 -10.94 -9.28
CA GLU A 247 3.86 -9.70 -8.67
C GLU A 247 3.65 -8.53 -9.63
N LEU A 248 2.90 -7.51 -9.20
CA LEU A 248 2.67 -6.29 -9.99
C LEU A 248 3.79 -5.28 -9.79
N GLY A 249 4.36 -5.24 -8.59
CA GLY A 249 5.32 -4.24 -8.20
C GLY A 249 5.53 -4.14 -6.71
N TRP A 250 6.11 -3.02 -6.26
CA TRP A 250 6.38 -2.78 -4.85
C TRP A 250 6.43 -1.31 -4.48
N PHE A 251 6.27 -1.05 -3.19
CA PHE A 251 6.58 0.23 -2.59
C PHE A 251 8.03 0.24 -2.14
N GLU A 252 8.74 1.35 -2.36
CA GLU A 252 10.10 1.48 -1.84
C GLU A 252 10.12 1.87 -0.33
N HIS A 253 8.99 2.31 0.27
CA HIS A 253 8.73 2.39 1.73
C HIS A 253 7.22 2.45 2.05
N GLY A 254 6.87 2.25 3.33
CA GLY A 254 5.52 2.00 3.87
C GLY A 254 4.34 2.71 3.18
N SER A 255 3.22 2.00 3.10
CA SER A 255 2.17 2.35 2.14
C SER A 255 0.78 1.88 2.55
N THR A 256 -0.19 2.20 1.70
CA THR A 256 -1.56 1.69 1.78
C THR A 256 -1.99 1.24 0.40
N ILE A 257 -2.77 0.17 0.31
CA ILE A 257 -3.46 -0.23 -0.93
C ILE A 257 -4.95 -0.19 -0.64
N ILE A 258 -5.69 0.59 -1.42
CA ILE A 258 -7.15 0.57 -1.41
C ILE A 258 -7.61 -0.28 -2.58
N ILE A 259 -8.43 -1.29 -2.31
CA ILE A 259 -9.07 -2.13 -3.32
C ILE A 259 -10.51 -1.67 -3.44
N LEU A 260 -10.96 -1.40 -4.65
CA LEU A 260 -12.35 -1.08 -4.99
C LEU A 260 -12.90 -2.16 -5.91
N ALA A 261 -14.07 -2.68 -5.58
CA ALA A 261 -14.79 -3.65 -6.40
C ALA A 261 -16.25 -3.23 -6.55
N PRO A 262 -16.96 -3.68 -7.60
CA PRO A 262 -18.37 -3.33 -7.80
C PRO A 262 -19.31 -3.96 -6.75
N GLY A 263 -20.59 -3.60 -6.83
CA GLY A 263 -21.58 -3.87 -5.78
C GLY A 263 -21.90 -5.35 -5.52
N ASP A 264 -21.66 -6.21 -6.51
CA ASP A 264 -21.88 -7.67 -6.53
C ASP A 264 -20.83 -8.46 -5.73
N PHE A 265 -19.74 -7.81 -5.31
CA PHE A 265 -18.74 -8.41 -4.42
C PHE A 265 -19.16 -8.31 -2.95
N THR A 266 -19.00 -9.40 -2.21
CA THR A 266 -19.23 -9.50 -0.76
C THR A 266 -17.94 -9.78 -0.02
N PHE A 267 -17.86 -9.39 1.26
CA PHE A 267 -16.67 -9.64 2.08
C PHE A 267 -16.59 -11.11 2.45
N CYS A 268 -15.39 -11.68 2.33
CA CYS A 268 -15.11 -13.00 2.88
C CYS A 268 -15.06 -12.96 4.41
N ASP A 269 -15.12 -14.13 5.04
CA ASP A 269 -15.03 -14.26 6.49
C ASP A 269 -13.69 -13.74 7.04
N GLY A 270 -13.73 -13.11 8.20
CA GLY A 270 -12.54 -12.63 8.90
C GLY A 270 -12.03 -11.26 8.45
N ILE A 271 -12.70 -10.59 7.50
CA ILE A 271 -12.38 -9.21 7.15
C ILE A 271 -12.97 -8.26 8.19
N ALA A 272 -12.09 -7.77 9.06
CA ALA A 272 -12.42 -6.80 10.11
C ALA A 272 -11.26 -5.82 10.36
N GLU A 273 -11.58 -4.57 10.71
CA GLU A 273 -10.60 -3.54 11.06
C GLU A 273 -9.60 -4.03 12.12
N GLY A 274 -8.31 -3.76 11.90
CA GLY A 274 -7.21 -4.19 12.76
C GLY A 274 -6.69 -5.61 12.50
N THR A 275 -7.40 -6.41 11.70
CA THR A 275 -6.98 -7.78 11.36
C THR A 275 -5.76 -7.77 10.46
N ARG A 276 -4.75 -8.59 10.80
CA ARG A 276 -3.62 -8.86 9.91
C ARG A 276 -4.05 -9.82 8.82
N ILE A 277 -3.76 -9.47 7.58
CA ILE A 277 -4.02 -10.29 6.41
C ILE A 277 -2.73 -10.45 5.59
N ARG A 278 -2.54 -11.62 5.01
CA ARG A 278 -1.40 -11.95 4.16
C ARG A 278 -1.80 -11.88 2.69
N ALA A 279 -0.82 -11.58 1.84
CA ALA A 279 -0.99 -11.70 0.40
C ALA A 279 -1.55 -13.08 0.04
N GLY A 280 -2.55 -13.12 -0.83
CA GLY A 280 -3.20 -14.35 -1.28
C GLY A 280 -4.43 -14.78 -0.49
N GLN A 281 -4.66 -14.26 0.73
CA GLN A 281 -5.87 -14.58 1.49
C GLN A 281 -7.10 -13.87 0.91
N ALA A 282 -8.27 -14.51 0.96
CA ALA A 282 -9.50 -13.98 0.40
C ALA A 282 -9.94 -12.66 1.06
N LEU A 283 -10.31 -11.65 0.26
CA LEU A 283 -10.87 -10.37 0.73
C LEU A 283 -12.35 -10.25 0.39
N LEU A 284 -12.65 -10.43 -0.90
CA LEU A 284 -13.98 -10.29 -1.45
C LEU A 284 -14.29 -11.49 -2.32
N LYS A 285 -15.56 -11.84 -2.43
CA LYS A 285 -16.06 -12.88 -3.32
C LYS A 285 -17.19 -12.34 -4.17
N ARG A 286 -17.17 -12.65 -5.46
CA ARG A 286 -18.30 -12.38 -6.36
C ARG A 286 -19.41 -13.39 -6.07
N ASN A 287 -20.63 -12.90 -5.91
CA ASN A 287 -21.82 -13.74 -5.74
C ASN A 287 -22.23 -14.45 -7.04
#